data_AF-A0A8H5XMJ2-F1
#
_entry.id   AF-A0A8H5XMJ2-F1
#
_cell.length_a   1.000
_cell.length_b   1.000
_cell.length_c   1.000
_cell.angle_alpha   90.00
_cell.angle_beta   90.00
_cell.angle_gamma   90.00
#
_symmetry.space_group_name_H-M   'P 1'
#
loop_
_entity.id
_entity.type
_entity.pdbx_description
1 polymer ?
#
loop_
_entity_poly.entity_id
_entity_poly.type
_entity_poly.pdbx_seq_one_letter_code
_entity_poly.pdbx_strand_id
1 'polypeptide(L)'
;MMPASREYLLSKYKLNELKKIEAFVAECVEINVPFNNPITGAILNDPSTYEILKPEDFGLSRYVHFTSRLTGWNAIKSRVDQLCLKMTDAQVKECTAKLGSMADLKVMTLDESDALIRSFHLKLQNENGA
;
A
#
# COMPACT_ATOMS: atom_id res chain seq x y z
N MET A 1 -0.36 -15.05 31.66
CA MET A 1 -0.63 -16.02 30.57
C MET A 1 0.49 -15.87 29.56
N MET A 2 1.24 -16.94 29.27
CA MET A 2 2.37 -16.90 28.32
C MET A 2 1.89 -16.45 26.93
N PRO A 3 2.71 -15.72 26.15
CA PRO A 3 2.45 -15.56 24.74
C PRO A 3 2.46 -16.96 24.13
N ALA A 4 1.32 -17.39 23.57
CA ALA A 4 1.28 -18.63 22.83
C ALA A 4 2.31 -18.55 21.70
N SER A 5 3.12 -19.59 21.51
CA SER A 5 4.12 -19.58 20.45
C SER A 5 3.44 -19.37 19.09
N ARG A 6 4.13 -18.69 18.18
CA ARG A 6 3.67 -18.44 16.81
C ARG A 6 3.22 -19.76 16.16
N GLU A 7 4.00 -20.82 16.33
CA GLU A 7 3.73 -22.16 15.79
C GLU A 7 2.45 -22.75 16.35
N TYR A 8 2.16 -22.54 17.65
CA TYR A 8 0.91 -22.99 18.26
C TYR A 8 -0.30 -22.25 17.68
N LEU A 9 -0.20 -20.93 17.50
CA LEU A 9 -1.29 -20.13 16.94
C LEU A 9 -1.59 -20.50 15.49
N LEU A 10 -0.55 -20.69 14.68
CA LEU A 10 -0.68 -21.09 13.27
C LEU A 10 -1.20 -22.51 13.09
N SER A 11 -0.92 -23.42 14.04
CA SER A 11 -1.45 -24.80 13.99
C SER A 11 -2.89 -24.88 14.52
N LYS A 12 -3.26 -24.04 15.49
CA LYS A 12 -4.61 -24.04 16.08
C LYS A 12 -5.63 -23.30 15.21
N TYR A 13 -5.23 -22.24 14.51
CA TYR A 13 -6.14 -21.36 13.77
C TYR A 13 -5.69 -21.16 12.32
N LYS A 14 -6.65 -21.08 11.41
CA LYS A 14 -6.42 -20.70 10.00
C LYS A 14 -6.44 -19.17 9.87
N LEU A 15 -5.38 -18.52 10.35
CA LEU A 15 -5.29 -17.05 10.42
C LEU A 15 -5.40 -16.37 9.05
N ASN A 16 -5.04 -17.06 7.98
CA ASN A 16 -5.17 -16.60 6.59
C ASN A 16 -6.63 -16.42 6.12
N GLU A 17 -7.60 -16.98 6.84
CA GLU A 17 -9.03 -16.83 6.52
C GLU A 17 -9.71 -15.71 7.31
N LEU A 18 -9.01 -15.07 8.26
CA LEU A 18 -9.57 -14.08 9.18
C LEU A 18 -10.27 -12.92 8.44
N LYS A 19 -9.60 -12.35 7.44
CA LYS A 19 -10.14 -11.23 6.65
C LYS A 19 -11.44 -11.58 5.92
N LYS A 20 -11.58 -12.83 5.46
CA LYS A 20 -12.78 -13.28 4.76
C LYS A 20 -13.97 -13.39 5.70
N ILE A 21 -13.74 -13.89 6.92
CA ILE A 21 -14.78 -14.00 7.94
C ILE A 21 -15.27 -12.60 8.35
N GLU A 22 -14.36 -11.66 8.58
CA GLU A 22 -14.72 -10.29 8.91
C GLU A 22 -15.47 -9.60 7.76
N ALA A 23 -15.02 -9.79 6.51
CA ALA A 23 -15.72 -9.26 5.34
C ALA A 23 -17.14 -9.82 5.23
N PHE A 24 -17.32 -11.13 5.46
CA PHE A 24 -18.63 -11.77 5.43
C PHE A 24 -19.58 -11.20 6.49
N VAL A 25 -19.12 -11.05 7.74
CA VAL A 25 -19.94 -10.48 8.82
C VAL A 25 -20.24 -9.01 8.54
N ALA A 26 -19.25 -8.23 8.10
CA ALA A 26 -19.40 -6.82 7.75
C ALA A 26 -20.45 -6.61 6.65
N GLU A 27 -20.45 -7.47 5.63
CA GLU A 27 -21.47 -7.49 4.58
C GLU A 27 -22.85 -7.84 5.13
N CYS A 28 -22.94 -8.86 5.99
CA CYS A 28 -24.21 -9.30 6.59
C CYS A 28 -24.88 -8.25 7.49
N VAL A 29 -24.09 -7.38 8.14
CA VAL A 29 -24.60 -6.34 9.04
C VAL A 29 -24.48 -4.93 8.45
N GLU A 30 -24.14 -4.83 7.17
CA GLU A 30 -24.04 -3.58 6.40
C GLU A 30 -23.13 -2.50 7.05
N ILE A 31 -21.98 -2.92 7.60
CA ILE A 31 -20.96 -2.01 8.12
C ILE A 31 -19.65 -2.13 7.34
N ASN A 32 -18.85 -1.07 7.37
CA ASN A 32 -17.48 -1.11 6.86
C ASN A 32 -16.52 -1.58 7.94
N VAL A 33 -15.49 -2.36 7.57
CA VAL A 33 -14.37 -2.68 8.47
C VAL A 33 -13.54 -1.40 8.70
N PRO A 34 -13.35 -0.96 9.96
CA PRO A 34 -12.57 0.24 10.25
C PRO A 34 -11.12 0.15 9.75
N PHE A 35 -10.56 1.26 9.31
CA PHE A 35 -9.18 1.29 8.80
C PHE A 35 -8.13 0.90 9.85
N ASN A 36 -8.43 1.11 11.14
CA ASN A 36 -7.59 0.76 12.28
C ASN A 36 -7.96 -0.60 12.90
N ASN A 37 -8.76 -1.43 12.23
CA ASN A 37 -9.07 -2.77 12.71
C ASN A 37 -7.78 -3.58 12.85
N PRO A 38 -7.50 -4.20 14.01
CA PRO A 38 -6.27 -4.97 14.20
C PRO A 38 -6.12 -6.05 13.13
N ILE A 39 -4.91 -6.23 12.60
CA ILE A 39 -4.53 -7.23 11.59
C ILE A 39 -5.09 -6.93 10.18
N THR A 40 -6.40 -6.77 10.03
CA THR A 40 -7.07 -6.75 8.72
C THR A 40 -7.48 -5.37 8.23
N GLY A 41 -7.34 -4.34 9.09
CA GLY A 41 -7.36 -2.94 8.68
C GLY A 41 -6.20 -2.60 7.75
N ALA A 42 -6.18 -1.37 7.24
CA ALA A 42 -5.14 -0.92 6.31
C ALA A 42 -3.79 -0.81 7.04
N ILE A 43 -2.85 -1.70 6.73
CA ILE A 43 -1.48 -1.65 7.26
C ILE A 43 -0.76 -0.44 6.63
N LEU A 44 -0.45 0.56 7.45
CA LEU A 44 0.36 1.72 7.08
C LEU A 44 1.86 1.40 7.16
N ASN A 45 2.62 2.11 6.33
CA ASN A 45 3.97 1.74 5.87
C ASN A 45 5.11 1.94 6.90
N ASP A 46 5.97 0.90 7.01
CA ASP A 46 7.39 0.77 7.42
C ASP A 46 7.95 1.67 8.57
N PRO A 47 8.47 1.08 9.67
CA PRO A 47 9.74 0.33 9.64
C PRO A 47 9.56 -1.11 10.14
N SER A 48 10.15 -2.08 9.43
CA SER A 48 10.35 -3.48 9.86
C SER A 48 10.84 -3.65 11.32
N THR A 49 11.35 -2.59 11.94
CA THR A 49 11.73 -2.47 13.36
C THR A 49 10.55 -2.57 14.35
N TYR A 50 9.32 -2.20 13.95
CA TYR A 50 8.14 -2.15 14.85
C TYR A 50 7.01 -3.10 14.44
N GLU A 51 7.31 -4.12 13.63
CA GLU A 51 6.33 -5.12 13.21
C GLU A 51 6.36 -6.37 14.11
N ILE A 52 5.46 -6.42 15.09
CA ILE A 52 5.30 -7.61 15.94
C ILE A 52 4.56 -8.76 15.23
N LEU A 53 3.83 -8.46 14.15
CA LEU A 53 3.05 -9.42 13.36
C LEU A 53 3.61 -9.51 11.94
N LYS A 54 3.71 -10.72 11.41
CA LYS A 54 4.08 -10.94 10.00
C LYS A 54 2.80 -10.98 9.15
N PRO A 55 2.61 -10.09 8.16
CA PRO A 55 1.41 -10.07 7.33
C PRO A 55 1.12 -11.39 6.63
N GLU A 56 2.19 -12.14 6.29
CA GLU A 56 2.11 -13.40 5.56
C GLU A 56 1.39 -14.49 6.36
N ASP A 57 1.43 -14.44 7.69
CA ASP A 57 0.70 -15.36 8.57
C ASP A 57 -0.82 -15.22 8.43
N PHE A 58 -1.27 -14.05 7.99
CA PHE A 58 -2.69 -13.70 7.84
C PHE A 58 -3.13 -13.71 6.36
N GLY A 59 -2.30 -14.25 5.46
CA GLY A 59 -2.61 -14.26 4.02
C GLY A 59 -2.62 -12.87 3.39
N LEU A 60 -1.99 -11.89 4.04
CA LEU A 60 -1.88 -10.51 3.56
C LEU A 60 -0.54 -10.34 2.84
N SER A 61 -0.56 -9.73 1.66
CA SER A 61 0.65 -9.23 1.01
C SER A 61 0.99 -7.86 1.56
N ARG A 62 2.28 -7.58 1.77
CA ARG A 62 2.75 -6.21 2.03
C ARG A 62 2.25 -5.30 0.92
N TYR A 63 1.42 -4.33 1.27
CA TYR A 63 0.84 -3.42 0.29
C TYR A 63 1.14 -1.98 0.69
N VAL A 64 1.95 -1.32 -0.11
CA VAL A 64 2.30 0.08 0.07
C VAL A 64 1.16 0.91 -0.52
N HIS A 65 0.32 1.50 0.33
CA HIS A 65 -0.59 2.56 -0.10
C HIS A 65 0.21 3.86 -0.28
N PHE A 66 0.49 4.23 -1.53
CA PHE A 66 1.20 5.45 -1.93
C PHE A 66 0.26 6.58 -2.38
N THR A 67 -1.02 6.51 -1.99
CA THR A 67 -2.06 7.48 -2.40
C THR A 67 -2.24 8.65 -1.42
N SER A 68 -1.50 8.66 -0.31
CA SER A 68 -1.63 9.70 0.71
C SER A 68 -0.70 10.89 0.45
N ARG A 69 -1.08 12.04 1.01
CA ARG A 69 -0.25 13.25 1.07
C ARG A 69 1.17 13.01 1.62
N LEU A 70 1.33 12.03 2.52
CA LEU A 70 2.59 11.73 3.20
C LEU A 70 3.47 10.73 2.42
N THR A 71 3.12 10.44 1.17
CA THR A 71 3.87 9.49 0.35
C THR A 71 5.21 10.10 -0.06
N GLY A 72 6.29 9.57 0.54
CA GLY A 72 7.66 9.98 0.21
C GLY A 72 8.14 9.46 -1.16
N TRP A 73 9.16 10.10 -1.71
CA TRP A 73 9.71 9.77 -3.03
C TRP A 73 10.26 8.34 -3.14
N ASN A 74 10.66 7.72 -2.02
CA ASN A 74 11.08 6.31 -1.98
C ASN A 74 9.92 5.35 -2.30
N ALA A 75 8.70 5.66 -1.84
CA ALA A 75 7.52 4.85 -2.15
C ALA A 75 7.15 4.97 -3.64
N ILE A 76 7.25 6.18 -4.19
CA ILE A 76 7.05 6.41 -5.63
C ILE A 76 8.15 5.73 -6.45
N LYS A 77 9.41 5.75 -6.01
CA LYS A 77 10.53 5.03 -6.65
C LYS A 77 10.24 3.53 -6.75
N SER A 78 9.88 2.92 -5.62
CA SER A 78 9.51 1.50 -5.59
C SER A 78 8.33 1.19 -6.51
N ARG A 79 7.34 2.09 -6.60
CA ARG A 79 6.21 1.90 -7.51
C ARG A 79 6.60 2.03 -8.98
N VAL A 80 7.44 3.00 -9.33
CA VAL A 80 8.00 3.18 -10.68
C VAL A 80 8.73 1.91 -11.12
N ASP A 81 9.53 1.32 -10.23
CA ASP A 81 10.22 0.05 -10.47
C ASP A 81 9.23 -1.11 -10.69
N GLN A 82 8.18 -1.22 -9.87
CA GLN A 82 7.12 -2.23 -10.03
C GLN A 82 6.34 -2.08 -11.34
N LEU A 83 6.15 -0.84 -11.81
CA LEU A 83 5.50 -0.54 -13.09
C LEU A 83 6.45 -0.73 -14.29
N CYS A 84 7.69 -1.16 -14.05
CA CYS A 84 8.74 -1.34 -15.05
C CYS A 84 9.05 -0.06 -15.85
N LEU A 85 8.93 1.11 -15.22
CA LEU A 85 9.18 2.41 -15.84
C LEU A 85 10.60 2.89 -15.52
N LYS A 86 11.30 3.45 -16.52
CA LYS A 86 12.66 3.99 -16.32
C LYS A 86 12.61 5.48 -16.02
N MET A 87 12.92 5.87 -14.80
CA MET A 87 12.99 7.27 -14.37
C MET A 87 14.23 7.49 -13.50
N THR A 88 14.88 8.65 -13.63
CA THR A 88 15.99 9.05 -12.76
C THR A 88 15.46 9.50 -11.40
N ASP A 89 16.31 9.51 -10.37
CA ASP A 89 15.93 9.99 -9.03
C ASP A 89 15.38 11.43 -9.06
N ALA A 90 15.87 12.28 -9.95
CA ALA A 90 15.36 13.63 -10.14
C ALA A 90 13.92 13.61 -10.70
N GLN A 91 13.66 12.79 -11.72
CA GLN A 91 12.33 12.61 -12.32
C GLN A 91 11.32 12.00 -11.33
N VAL A 92 11.78 11.05 -10.51
CA VAL A 92 10.94 10.43 -9.46
C VAL A 92 10.55 11.47 -8.41
N LYS A 93 11.49 12.34 -7.99
CA LYS A 93 11.18 13.43 -7.05
C LYS A 93 10.19 14.43 -7.63
N GLU A 94 10.32 14.78 -8.91
CA GLU A 94 9.37 15.67 -9.59
C GLU A 94 7.98 15.02 -9.72
N CYS A 95 7.91 13.74 -10.09
CA CYS A 95 6.68 12.97 -10.13
C CYS A 95 6.01 12.91 -8.76
N THR A 96 6.80 12.70 -7.70
CA THR A 96 6.33 12.70 -6.31
C THR A 96 5.73 14.05 -5.92
N ALA A 97 6.36 15.17 -6.30
CA ALA A 97 5.82 16.50 -6.04
C ALA A 97 4.47 16.71 -6.75
N LYS A 98 4.35 16.28 -8.02
CA LYS A 98 3.09 16.34 -8.78
C LYS A 98 1.99 15.49 -8.14
N LEU A 99 2.31 14.28 -7.69
CA LEU A 99 1.39 13.43 -6.94
C LEU A 99 0.96 14.08 -5.62
N GLY A 100 1.90 14.68 -4.88
CA GLY A 100 1.61 15.40 -3.65
C GLY A 100 0.63 16.55 -3.86
N SER A 101 0.84 17.37 -4.89
CA SER A 101 -0.08 18.46 -5.23
C SER A 101 -1.48 17.98 -5.60
N MET A 102 -1.61 16.83 -6.26
CA MET A 102 -2.92 16.24 -6.58
C MET A 102 -3.59 15.65 -5.33
N ALA A 103 -2.82 14.99 -4.46
CA ALA A 103 -3.28 14.44 -3.20
C ALA A 103 -3.69 15.53 -2.18
N ASP A 104 -3.12 16.74 -2.28
CA ASP A 104 -3.55 17.90 -1.49
C ASP A 104 -4.97 18.36 -1.86
N LEU A 105 -5.42 18.12 -3.11
CA LEU A 105 -6.72 18.57 -3.61
C LEU A 105 -7.83 17.53 -3.47
N LYS A 106 -7.50 16.23 -3.57
CA LYS A 106 -8.48 15.14 -3.54
C LYS A 106 -7.82 13.86 -3.01
N VAL A 107 -8.60 13.05 -2.29
CA VAL A 107 -8.23 11.66 -2.01
C VAL A 107 -8.09 10.89 -3.32
N MET A 108 -6.88 10.42 -3.61
CA MET A 108 -6.58 9.66 -4.82
C MET A 108 -6.73 8.16 -4.60
N THR A 109 -7.24 7.48 -5.60
CA THR A 109 -7.21 6.02 -5.70
C THR A 109 -5.87 5.56 -6.27
N LEU A 110 -5.55 4.27 -6.10
CA LEU A 110 -4.30 3.70 -6.60
C LEU A 110 -4.20 3.80 -8.14
N ASP A 111 -5.31 3.52 -8.82
CA ASP A 111 -5.37 3.56 -10.28
C ASP A 111 -5.14 4.98 -10.82
N GLU A 112 -5.68 6.00 -10.14
CA GLU A 112 -5.43 7.40 -10.47
C GLU A 112 -3.95 7.77 -10.27
N SER A 113 -3.32 7.28 -9.19
CA SER A 113 -1.89 7.50 -8.95
C SER A 113 -1.01 6.82 -10.00
N ASP A 114 -1.31 5.57 -10.37
CA ASP A 114 -0.58 4.86 -11.43
C ASP A 114 -0.76 5.52 -12.80
N ALA A 115 -1.98 5.95 -13.13
CA ALA A 115 -2.26 6.68 -14.36
C ALA A 115 -1.44 7.99 -14.44
N LEU A 116 -1.31 8.70 -13.31
CA LEU A 116 -0.48 9.90 -13.22
C LEU A 116 0.99 9.58 -13.46
N ILE A 117 1.55 8.56 -12.79
CA ILE A 117 2.95 8.13 -12.98
C ILE A 117 3.21 7.78 -14.45
N ARG A 118 2.32 7.02 -15.09
CA ARG A 118 2.44 6.66 -16.52
C ARG A 118 2.37 7.88 -17.42
N SER A 119 1.44 8.81 -17.17
CA SER A 119 1.31 10.04 -17.95
C SER A 119 2.54 10.94 -17.82
N PHE A 120 3.16 11.00 -16.64
CA PHE A 120 4.38 11.74 -16.39
C PHE A 120 5.56 11.12 -17.15
N HIS A 121 5.69 9.79 -17.11
CA HIS A 121 6.73 9.08 -17.87
C HIS A 121 6.59 9.29 -19.38
N LEU A 122 5.36 9.27 -19.92
CA LEU A 122 5.10 9.51 -21.34
C LEU A 122 5.53 10.92 -21.78
N LYS A 123 5.26 11.94 -20.95
CA LYS A 123 5.71 13.32 -21.21
C LYS A 123 7.23 13.42 -21.28
N LEU A 124 7.92 12.77 -20.34
CA LEU A 124 9.40 12.73 -20.33
C LEU A 124 9.98 12.04 -21.58
N GLN A 125 9.33 10.99 -22.10
CA GLN A 125 9.78 10.34 -23.34
C GLN A 125 9.62 11.25 -24.55
N ASN A 126 8.51 12.00 -24.62
CA ASN A 126 8.25 12.94 -25.71
C ASN A 126 9.22 14.13 -25.70
N GLU A 127 9.63 14.60 -24.51
CA GLU A 127 10.60 15.70 -24.36
C GLU A 127 12.04 15.28 -24.66
N ASN A 128 12.40 14.00 -24.43
CA ASN A 128 13.72 13.46 -24.78
C ASN A 128 13.81 12.94 -26.24
N GLY A 129 12.68 12.90 -26.95
CA GLY A 129 12.58 12.46 -28.34
C GLY A 129 12.52 13.61 -29.36
N ALA A 130 12.69 14.86 -28.91
CA ALA A 130 12.84 16.07 -29.74
C ALA A 130 14.28 16.58 -29.66
#